data_AF-A0A1Z9GU18-F1
#
_entry.id   AF-A0A1Z9GU18-F1
#
_cell.length_a   1.000
_cell.length_b   1.000
_cell.length_c   1.000
_cell.angle_alpha   90.00
_cell.angle_beta   90.00
_cell.angle_gamma   90.00
#
_symmetry.space_group_name_H-M   'P 1'
#
loop_
_entity.id
_entity.type
_entity.pdbx_description
1 polymer ?
#
loop_
_entity_poly.entity_id
_entity_poly.type
_entity_poly.pdbx_seq_one_letter_code
_entity_poly.pdbx_strand_id
1 'polypeptide(L)'
;MSKLTQFTVTGKEKDDFYGFHIAGISNQQVRKVITKLITGTNTNHSIYEYTLGTAYDSSTATFSTSTSLVRNNAENSTQSGKSDLHGITWNNNGTKLYAVDKFHARIIQYSLSSAYDVTSISYEKEVDISAEGQSPVAMCFNNDGTKMFVSEIGGSTAEASPQITAGNINEYTLSGAYDVSTRTYSKRLSVASEDANMLDLEFNKVARGAVNPGELLFTLGDDGNDVNEYLLTTAYDLSTASFVDAHSIATEESDPRGLAFDDDGDRLYVGGNTGNDVNQYPLVTGYDISTTQALTSNTAFRTNNIGPKGLLFNSNGTKMYVIGHGGTLCVDNGDDEKPITHITRTRNDITLYEGFTYIFDVSDTNLTQSDFKFSTTAGGTKSGGTEYTTNVTTNGTIGTAGSTVTIQIPKKGVSTVPGSAVATLYYYESNFTDTGGKLYTPEWKGELQITKTDGKDNLETRFETKEQEDIFKNSFFMRAGLTFSVDNGDLKVELN
;
A
#
# COMPACT_ATOMS: atom_id res chain seq x y z
N MET A 1 -8.72 -17.05 -30.19
CA MET A 1 -8.89 -16.64 -31.60
C MET A 1 -7.51 -16.54 -32.24
N SER A 2 -7.27 -17.25 -33.35
CA SER A 2 -5.99 -17.20 -34.06
C SER A 2 -5.77 -15.83 -34.67
N LYS A 3 -4.65 -15.17 -34.35
CA LYS A 3 -4.18 -13.95 -35.03
C LYS A 3 -3.74 -14.33 -36.45
N LEU A 4 -4.68 -14.41 -37.38
CA LEU A 4 -4.39 -14.56 -38.80
C LEU A 4 -3.97 -13.20 -39.34
N THR A 5 -2.67 -12.93 -39.40
CA THR A 5 -2.09 -11.71 -39.99
C THR A 5 -1.95 -11.81 -41.51
N GLN A 6 -2.14 -13.01 -42.07
CA GLN A 6 -2.08 -13.30 -43.49
C GLN A 6 -2.97 -14.50 -43.80
N PHE A 7 -3.81 -14.40 -44.85
CA PHE A 7 -4.46 -15.57 -45.45
C PHE A 7 -4.63 -15.37 -46.95
N THR A 8 -4.69 -16.46 -47.70
CA THR A 8 -4.88 -16.45 -49.16
C THR A 8 -6.20 -17.11 -49.48
N VAL A 9 -7.06 -16.44 -50.25
CA VAL A 9 -8.29 -17.03 -50.77
C VAL A 9 -7.93 -17.90 -51.97
N THR A 10 -7.84 -19.22 -51.77
CA THR A 10 -7.40 -20.18 -52.78
C THR A 10 -8.54 -20.80 -53.60
N GLY A 11 -9.80 -20.56 -53.22
CA GLY A 11 -10.97 -21.05 -53.95
C GLY A 11 -11.17 -20.33 -55.28
N LYS A 12 -11.23 -21.08 -56.38
CA LYS A 12 -11.44 -20.60 -57.77
C LYS A 12 -12.91 -20.67 -58.23
N GLU A 13 -13.86 -20.90 -57.32
CA GLU A 13 -15.25 -20.99 -57.74
C GLU A 13 -15.77 -19.61 -58.12
N LYS A 14 -16.42 -19.55 -59.28
CA LYS A 14 -16.75 -18.34 -60.05
C LYS A 14 -17.64 -17.34 -59.28
N ASP A 15 -18.26 -17.79 -58.20
CA ASP A 15 -19.33 -17.10 -57.49
C ASP A 15 -19.07 -16.95 -55.96
N ASP A 16 -17.89 -17.31 -55.46
CA ASP A 16 -17.54 -17.11 -54.04
C ASP A 16 -17.16 -15.64 -53.76
N PHE A 17 -17.94 -14.95 -52.93
CA PHE A 17 -17.61 -13.63 -52.41
C PHE A 17 -17.22 -13.72 -50.93
N TYR A 18 -16.21 -12.94 -50.55
CA TYR A 18 -15.77 -12.81 -49.16
C TYR A 18 -16.09 -11.39 -48.71
N GLY A 19 -16.96 -11.27 -47.71
CA GLY A 19 -17.29 -10.00 -47.06
C GLY A 19 -16.41 -9.81 -45.84
N PHE A 20 -15.66 -8.72 -45.81
CA PHE A 20 -15.01 -8.25 -44.60
C PHE A 20 -15.95 -7.29 -43.89
N HIS A 21 -16.31 -7.55 -42.64
CA HIS A 21 -17.13 -6.62 -41.89
C HIS A 21 -16.54 -6.40 -40.50
N ILE A 22 -16.71 -5.17 -40.03
CA ILE A 22 -16.49 -4.84 -38.63
C ILE A 22 -17.78 -5.26 -37.90
N ALA A 23 -17.74 -6.37 -37.18
CA ALA A 23 -18.85 -6.74 -36.33
C ALA A 23 -18.89 -5.76 -35.15
N GLY A 24 -20.02 -5.06 -34.99
CA GLY A 24 -20.28 -4.19 -33.85
C GLY A 24 -20.48 -5.01 -32.59
N ILE A 25 -19.40 -5.54 -32.02
CA ILE A 25 -19.49 -6.23 -30.74
C ILE A 25 -19.74 -5.18 -29.67
N SER A 26 -21.00 -5.04 -29.28
CA SER A 26 -21.40 -4.40 -28.02
C SER A 26 -21.61 -5.50 -26.99
N ASN A 27 -21.30 -5.25 -25.72
CA ASN A 27 -21.57 -6.16 -24.59
C ASN A 27 -20.62 -7.35 -24.41
N GLN A 28 -19.34 -7.24 -24.76
CA GLN A 28 -18.36 -8.21 -24.25
C GLN A 28 -18.27 -8.10 -22.72
N GLN A 29 -18.20 -9.25 -22.06
CA GLN A 29 -17.85 -9.34 -20.65
C GLN A 29 -16.39 -9.76 -20.53
N VAL A 30 -15.58 -8.92 -19.88
CA VAL A 30 -14.18 -9.19 -19.60
C VAL A 30 -14.02 -9.33 -18.10
N ARG A 31 -13.45 -10.45 -17.67
CA ARG A 31 -13.11 -10.67 -16.26
C ARG A 31 -11.69 -10.20 -16.00
N LYS A 32 -11.50 -9.60 -14.83
CA LYS A 32 -10.24 -9.10 -14.30
C LYS A 32 -10.13 -9.53 -12.83
N VAL A 33 -8.92 -9.60 -12.29
CA VAL A 33 -8.63 -9.91 -10.89
C VAL A 33 -7.92 -8.73 -10.27
N ILE A 34 -8.38 -8.36 -9.08
CA ILE A 34 -7.76 -7.33 -8.24
C ILE A 34 -7.10 -8.02 -7.06
N THR A 35 -5.82 -7.71 -6.87
CA THR A 35 -5.04 -8.18 -5.71
C THR A 35 -4.38 -7.02 -5.00
N LYS A 36 -4.13 -7.16 -3.70
CA LYS A 36 -3.33 -6.21 -2.93
C LYS A 36 -2.04 -6.88 -2.47
N LEU A 37 -0.94 -6.52 -3.12
CA LEU A 37 0.38 -7.08 -2.84
C LEU A 37 0.98 -6.43 -1.60
N ILE A 38 1.13 -7.19 -0.53
CA ILE A 38 1.70 -6.76 0.76
C ILE A 38 3.11 -7.33 1.02
N THR A 39 3.73 -7.99 0.03
CA THR A 39 5.08 -8.57 0.10
C THR A 39 5.92 -8.24 -1.13
N GLY A 40 7.25 -8.17 -0.99
CA GLY A 40 8.21 -8.00 -2.10
C GLY A 40 8.59 -6.54 -2.41
N THR A 41 9.34 -6.30 -3.49
CA THR A 41 9.90 -4.96 -3.83
C THR A 41 8.88 -3.89 -4.19
N ASN A 42 7.60 -4.27 -4.30
CA ASN A 42 6.49 -3.37 -4.59
C ASN A 42 5.72 -2.96 -3.32
N THR A 43 6.17 -3.35 -2.13
CA THR A 43 5.55 -2.93 -0.87
C THR A 43 6.02 -1.54 -0.49
N ASN A 44 5.06 -0.67 -0.19
CA ASN A 44 5.30 0.57 0.52
C ASN A 44 5.00 0.40 2.01
N HIS A 45 5.44 1.37 2.80
CA HIS A 45 5.03 1.50 4.20
C HIS A 45 3.90 2.53 4.30
N SER A 46 2.94 2.24 5.16
CA SER A 46 1.83 3.13 5.48
C SER A 46 1.69 3.25 6.98
N ILE A 47 1.21 4.41 7.42
CA ILE A 47 0.63 4.57 8.75
C ILE A 47 -0.85 4.22 8.68
N TYR A 48 -1.27 3.30 9.53
CA TYR A 48 -2.66 2.89 9.74
C TYR A 48 -3.20 3.62 10.96
N GLU A 49 -4.33 4.30 10.82
CA GLU A 49 -5.01 5.00 11.91
C GLU A 49 -6.23 4.20 12.38
N TYR A 50 -6.34 4.07 13.69
CA TYR A 50 -7.48 3.48 14.39
C TYR A 50 -8.06 4.52 15.34
N THR A 51 -9.37 4.74 15.29
CA THR A 51 -10.08 5.49 16.34
C THR A 51 -10.36 4.57 17.51
N LEU A 52 -10.12 5.05 18.74
CA LEU A 52 -10.50 4.36 19.96
C LEU A 52 -11.76 5.00 20.53
N GLY A 53 -12.81 4.20 20.70
CA GLY A 53 -14.07 4.66 21.30
C GLY A 53 -13.90 5.12 22.76
N THR A 54 -12.95 4.51 23.47
CA THR A 54 -12.48 4.95 24.79
C THR A 54 -10.98 5.22 24.70
N ALA A 55 -10.53 6.37 25.20
CA ALA A 55 -9.13 6.74 25.15
C ALA A 55 -8.25 5.65 25.78
N TYR A 56 -7.18 5.25 25.09
CA TYR A 56 -6.27 4.19 25.51
C TYR A 56 -6.98 2.85 25.81
N ASP A 57 -8.06 2.53 25.10
CA ASP A 57 -8.69 1.21 25.16
C ASP A 57 -8.64 0.55 23.78
N SER A 58 -7.64 -0.32 23.59
CA SER A 58 -7.41 -1.01 22.32
C SER A 58 -8.55 -1.95 21.95
N SER A 59 -9.39 -2.40 22.90
CA SER A 59 -10.56 -3.24 22.60
C SER A 59 -11.64 -2.48 21.81
N THR A 60 -11.59 -1.15 21.85
CA THR A 60 -12.52 -0.26 21.14
C THR A 60 -11.98 0.26 19.81
N ALA A 61 -10.83 -0.26 19.36
CA ALA A 61 -10.16 0.20 18.15
C ALA A 61 -10.98 -0.12 16.89
N THR A 62 -11.19 0.89 16.05
CA THR A 62 -11.80 0.75 14.72
C THR A 62 -10.90 1.38 13.67
N PHE A 63 -10.55 0.61 12.62
CA PHE A 63 -9.76 1.10 11.50
C PHE A 63 -10.45 2.30 10.83
N SER A 64 -9.73 3.41 10.71
CA SER A 64 -10.24 4.67 10.15
C SER A 64 -9.75 4.89 8.72
N THR A 65 -8.43 4.87 8.53
CA THR A 65 -7.77 5.15 7.24
C THR A 65 -6.30 4.72 7.30
N SER A 66 -5.65 4.66 6.16
CA SER A 66 -4.19 4.65 6.06
C SER A 66 -3.66 5.77 5.17
N THR A 67 -2.39 6.10 5.38
CA THR A 67 -1.62 7.00 4.52
C THR A 67 -0.27 6.37 4.18
N SER A 68 0.01 6.23 2.90
CA SER A 68 1.32 5.91 2.32
C SER A 68 2.39 6.89 2.81
N LEU A 69 3.51 6.34 3.28
CA LEU A 69 4.71 7.08 3.66
C LEU A 69 5.72 7.19 2.51
N VAL A 70 5.33 6.81 1.29
CA VAL A 70 6.17 6.95 0.08
C VAL A 70 6.49 8.43 -0.15
N ARG A 71 7.77 8.72 -0.41
CA ARG A 71 8.23 10.10 -0.66
C ARG A 71 8.23 10.38 -2.16
N ASN A 72 7.03 10.47 -2.73
CA ASN A 72 6.83 10.68 -4.17
C ASN A 72 7.71 11.83 -4.71
N ASN A 73 8.44 11.57 -5.80
CA ASN A 73 9.39 12.50 -6.44
C ASN A 73 10.63 12.90 -5.63
N ALA A 74 10.77 12.44 -4.38
CA ALA A 74 11.97 12.64 -3.56
C ALA A 74 12.88 11.40 -3.55
N GLU A 75 12.34 10.21 -3.80
CA GLU A 75 13.11 8.97 -3.87
C GLU A 75 13.92 8.86 -5.16
N ASN A 76 15.19 8.49 -5.03
CA ASN A 76 16.06 8.11 -6.15
C ASN A 76 15.94 6.60 -6.48
N SER A 77 16.65 6.14 -7.51
CA SER A 77 16.59 4.75 -7.98
C SER A 77 17.14 3.72 -7.00
N THR A 78 17.90 4.13 -5.99
CA THR A 78 18.38 3.23 -4.92
C THR A 78 17.41 3.18 -3.74
N GLN A 79 16.50 4.15 -3.62
CA GLN A 79 15.54 4.28 -2.52
C GLN A 79 14.15 3.74 -2.87
N SER A 80 13.71 4.00 -4.10
CA SER A 80 12.37 3.65 -4.56
C SER A 80 12.15 2.13 -4.56
N GLY A 81 11.12 1.69 -3.82
CA GLY A 81 10.80 0.26 -3.63
C GLY A 81 11.79 -0.52 -2.76
N LYS A 82 12.75 0.16 -2.11
CA LYS A 82 13.76 -0.47 -1.23
C LYS A 82 13.76 0.05 0.20
N SER A 83 13.12 1.19 0.45
CA SER A 83 13.07 1.76 1.80
C SER A 83 12.26 0.86 2.73
N ASP A 84 12.80 0.60 3.91
CA ASP A 84 12.21 -0.28 4.92
C ASP A 84 11.92 0.55 6.16
N LEU A 85 10.72 1.12 6.25
CA LEU A 85 10.37 2.04 7.33
C LEU A 85 9.90 1.25 8.56
N HIS A 86 10.52 1.49 9.70
CA HIS A 86 10.14 0.92 11.00
C HIS A 86 9.63 2.02 11.93
N GLY A 87 9.89 1.91 13.23
CA GLY A 87 9.29 2.70 14.30
C GLY A 87 9.10 4.18 13.96
N ILE A 88 7.94 4.67 14.37
CA ILE A 88 7.47 6.03 14.13
C ILE A 88 7.30 6.77 15.45
N THR A 89 7.49 8.08 15.45
CA THR A 89 7.21 8.94 16.61
C THR A 89 6.65 10.28 16.19
N TRP A 90 5.80 10.88 17.03
CA TRP A 90 5.35 12.26 16.90
C TRP A 90 6.34 13.23 17.56
N ASN A 91 6.29 14.50 17.16
CA ASN A 91 6.60 15.58 18.10
C ASN A 91 5.39 15.87 19.02
N ASN A 92 5.60 16.58 20.12
CA ASN A 92 4.57 16.77 21.15
C ASN A 92 3.24 17.40 20.69
N ASN A 93 3.24 18.20 19.63
CA ASN A 93 2.03 18.85 19.13
C ASN A 93 1.40 18.10 17.94
N GLY A 94 1.94 16.95 17.54
CA GLY A 94 1.44 16.13 16.44
C GLY A 94 1.59 16.73 15.04
N THR A 95 2.33 17.83 14.86
CA THR A 95 2.52 18.46 13.54
C THR A 95 3.69 17.87 12.75
N LYS A 96 4.47 16.97 13.35
CA LYS A 96 5.57 16.25 12.69
C LYS A 96 5.55 14.78 13.06
N LEU A 97 5.72 13.94 12.04
CA LEU A 97 5.93 12.50 12.17
C LEU A 97 7.36 12.18 11.75
N TYR A 98 8.01 11.27 12.46
CA TYR A 98 9.32 10.75 12.13
C TYR A 98 9.22 9.24 11.97
N ALA A 99 9.98 8.68 11.03
CA ALA A 99 10.13 7.25 10.85
C ALA A 99 11.62 6.93 10.68
N VAL A 100 12.07 5.75 11.11
CA VAL A 100 13.39 5.24 10.74
C VAL A 100 13.31 4.41 9.47
N ASP A 101 14.26 4.59 8.55
CA ASP A 101 14.46 3.75 7.38
C ASP A 101 15.64 2.81 7.64
N LYS A 102 15.31 1.56 7.97
CA LYS A 102 16.28 0.52 8.34
C LYS A 102 17.26 0.25 7.21
N PHE A 103 16.76 0.10 5.98
CA PHE A 103 17.58 -0.31 4.83
C PHE A 103 18.67 0.72 4.49
N HIS A 104 18.37 2.01 4.64
CA HIS A 104 19.30 3.08 4.30
C HIS A 104 19.97 3.73 5.52
N ALA A 105 19.60 3.33 6.74
CA ALA A 105 20.03 3.95 7.98
C ALA A 105 19.76 5.46 8.03
N ARG A 106 18.49 5.85 7.94
CA ARG A 106 18.08 7.26 7.90
C ARG A 106 16.87 7.53 8.77
N ILE A 107 16.67 8.79 9.12
CA ILE A 107 15.44 9.29 9.71
C ILE A 107 14.68 10.06 8.63
N ILE A 108 13.41 9.74 8.47
CA ILE A 108 12.50 10.40 7.56
C ILE A 108 11.58 11.30 8.36
N GLN A 109 11.52 12.59 8.02
CA GLN A 109 10.66 13.57 8.67
C GLN A 109 9.52 13.97 7.72
N TYR A 110 8.32 13.97 8.27
CA TYR A 110 7.11 14.43 7.63
C TYR A 110 6.51 15.60 8.43
N SER A 111 5.82 16.49 7.72
CA SER A 111 5.00 17.56 8.29
C SER A 111 3.52 17.20 8.15
N LEU A 112 2.71 17.63 9.12
CA LEU A 112 1.25 17.52 9.08
C LEU A 112 0.66 18.92 9.15
N SER A 113 -0.24 19.25 8.22
CA SER A 113 -0.94 20.54 8.25
C SER A 113 -2.05 20.58 9.30
N SER A 114 -2.48 19.41 9.78
CA SER A 114 -3.41 19.24 10.90
C SER A 114 -2.82 18.23 11.89
N ALA A 115 -2.69 18.62 13.17
CA ALA A 115 -2.04 17.81 14.19
C ALA A 115 -2.68 16.41 14.31
N TYR A 116 -1.86 15.35 14.29
CA TYR A 116 -2.29 13.96 14.40
C TYR A 116 -3.29 13.50 13.31
N ASP A 117 -3.44 14.27 12.22
CA ASP A 117 -4.23 13.87 11.06
C ASP A 117 -3.31 13.29 9.99
N VAL A 118 -3.26 11.96 9.93
CA VAL A 118 -2.40 11.24 8.98
C VAL A 118 -2.75 11.51 7.53
N THR A 119 -3.96 12.00 7.23
CA THR A 119 -4.34 12.35 5.85
C THR A 119 -3.67 13.63 5.36
N SER A 120 -3.08 14.40 6.27
CA SER A 120 -2.38 15.66 6.00
C SER A 120 -0.85 15.54 5.93
N ILE A 121 -0.33 14.31 6.02
CA ILE A 121 1.11 14.02 5.96
C ILE A 121 1.71 14.47 4.64
N SER A 122 2.81 15.21 4.72
CA SER A 122 3.67 15.58 3.60
C SER A 122 5.13 15.36 3.96
N TYR A 123 5.88 14.66 3.11
CA TYR A 123 7.33 14.52 3.25
C TYR A 123 8.00 15.91 3.34
N GLU A 124 8.93 16.06 4.28
CA GLU A 124 9.67 17.31 4.49
C GLU A 124 11.17 17.13 4.17
N LYS A 125 11.83 16.18 4.84
CA LYS A 125 13.26 15.93 4.70
C LYS A 125 13.64 14.54 5.18
N GLU A 126 14.86 14.14 4.87
CA GLU A 126 15.48 12.94 5.41
C GLU A 126 16.90 13.23 5.89
N VAL A 127 17.38 12.42 6.80
CA VAL A 127 18.64 12.64 7.50
C VAL A 127 19.38 11.32 7.67
N ASP A 128 20.63 11.27 7.21
CA ASP A 128 21.50 10.10 7.32
C ASP A 128 22.00 9.87 8.75
N ILE A 129 21.89 8.66 9.28
CA ILE A 129 22.42 8.26 10.59
C ILE A 129 23.39 7.07 10.48
N SER A 130 23.73 6.69 9.25
CA SER A 130 24.59 5.55 8.91
C SER A 130 25.96 5.55 9.60
N ALA A 131 26.46 6.71 10.01
CA ALA A 131 27.75 6.84 10.70
C ALA A 131 27.78 6.09 12.06
N GLU A 132 26.66 6.02 12.76
CA GLU A 132 26.59 5.44 14.10
C GLU A 132 25.92 4.06 14.09
N GLY A 133 24.91 3.85 13.26
CA GLY A 133 24.21 2.57 13.14
C GLY A 133 23.70 2.36 11.73
N GLN A 134 23.47 1.11 11.35
CA GLN A 134 23.11 0.72 9.98
C GLN A 134 21.81 -0.09 9.94
N SER A 135 21.12 -0.25 11.07
CA SER A 135 19.89 -1.03 11.18
C SER A 135 18.95 -0.42 12.22
N PRO A 136 18.56 0.85 12.05
CA PRO A 136 17.65 1.51 12.98
C PRO A 136 16.27 0.87 12.90
N VAL A 137 15.63 0.65 14.05
CA VAL A 137 14.32 -0.03 14.13
C VAL A 137 13.27 0.78 14.87
N ALA A 138 13.65 1.65 15.80
CA ALA A 138 12.75 2.63 16.38
C ALA A 138 13.46 3.92 16.78
N MET A 139 12.67 4.93 17.11
CA MET A 139 13.19 6.20 17.62
C MET A 139 12.18 6.86 18.55
N CYS A 140 12.69 7.62 19.52
CA CYS A 140 11.89 8.49 20.37
C CYS A 140 12.63 9.79 20.67
N PHE A 141 11.91 10.81 21.13
CA PHE A 141 12.50 12.04 21.66
C PHE A 141 12.37 12.08 23.18
N ASN A 142 13.19 12.90 23.84
CA ASN A 142 12.85 13.36 25.18
C ASN A 142 11.69 14.38 25.13
N ASN A 143 11.11 14.69 26.29
CA ASN A 143 9.91 15.53 26.37
C ASN A 143 10.03 16.93 25.75
N ASP A 144 11.22 17.54 25.72
CA ASP A 144 11.42 18.87 25.11
C ASP A 144 11.93 18.82 23.66
N GLY A 145 12.18 17.62 23.13
CA GLY A 145 12.68 17.41 21.77
C GLY A 145 14.14 17.79 21.55
N THR A 146 14.92 18.08 22.60
CA THR A 146 16.35 18.41 22.51
C THR A 146 17.25 17.18 22.50
N LYS A 147 16.72 15.99 22.75
CA LYS A 147 17.39 14.70 22.59
C LYS A 147 16.55 13.77 21.74
N MET A 148 17.25 12.98 20.93
CA MET A 148 16.68 11.94 20.08
C MET A 148 17.42 10.64 20.36
N PHE A 149 16.68 9.56 20.50
CA PHE A 149 17.19 8.22 20.74
C PHE A 149 16.79 7.35 19.56
N VAL A 150 17.73 6.57 19.04
CA VAL A 150 17.48 5.63 17.94
C VAL A 150 17.94 4.25 18.38
N SER A 151 17.01 3.30 18.41
CA SER A 151 17.35 1.90 18.62
C SER A 151 17.84 1.27 17.33
N GLU A 152 18.84 0.42 17.46
CA GLU A 152 19.42 -0.37 16.39
C GLU A 152 19.34 -1.84 16.76
N ILE A 153 18.91 -2.68 15.81
CA ILE A 153 18.90 -4.12 15.98
C ILE A 153 20.27 -4.71 15.64
N GLY A 154 20.74 -5.64 16.47
CA GLY A 154 21.92 -6.44 16.17
C GLY A 154 21.67 -7.50 15.10
N GLY A 155 22.74 -8.09 14.56
CA GLY A 155 22.64 -9.38 13.88
C GLY A 155 21.86 -9.44 12.55
N SER A 156 21.45 -8.30 11.97
CA SER A 156 20.79 -8.30 10.66
C SER A 156 21.67 -8.98 9.61
N THR A 157 21.18 -10.11 9.06
CA THR A 157 21.81 -10.82 7.94
C THR A 157 21.60 -10.10 6.60
N ALA A 158 20.83 -9.00 6.58
CA ALA A 158 20.62 -8.18 5.40
C ALA A 158 21.85 -7.28 5.18
N GLU A 159 22.79 -7.82 4.40
CA GLU A 159 23.81 -7.13 3.58
C GLU A 159 24.85 -6.23 4.28
N ALA A 160 26.07 -6.77 4.39
CA ALA A 160 27.37 -6.09 4.32
C ALA A 160 27.49 -4.61 4.79
N SER A 161 27.54 -4.35 6.10
CA SER A 161 27.95 -3.04 6.67
C SER A 161 28.45 -3.23 8.12
N PRO A 162 29.22 -2.30 8.76
CA PRO A 162 29.98 -2.59 9.98
C PRO A 162 29.03 -3.05 11.09
N GLN A 163 29.18 -4.32 11.46
CA GLN A 163 28.24 -5.04 12.30
C GLN A 163 28.10 -4.35 13.66
N ILE A 164 26.94 -3.79 13.94
CA ILE A 164 26.45 -3.74 15.30
C ILE A 164 26.03 -5.18 15.62
N THR A 165 26.88 -5.86 16.40
CA THR A 165 26.73 -7.30 16.67
C THR A 165 25.51 -7.61 17.54
N ALA A 166 24.89 -6.59 18.15
CA ALA A 166 23.79 -6.72 19.11
C ALA A 166 23.01 -5.40 19.25
N GLY A 167 21.92 -5.42 20.03
CA GLY A 167 21.01 -4.30 20.27
C GLY A 167 21.69 -3.11 20.96
N ASN A 168 21.48 -1.92 20.40
CA ASN A 168 22.05 -0.67 20.90
C ASN A 168 21.07 0.50 20.78
N ILE A 169 21.23 1.50 21.65
CA ILE A 169 20.50 2.77 21.58
C ILE A 169 21.50 3.90 21.40
N ASN A 170 21.39 4.62 20.29
CA ASN A 170 22.18 5.81 19.99
C ASN A 170 21.46 7.06 20.48
N GLU A 171 22.15 7.89 21.28
CA GLU A 171 21.66 9.19 21.75
C GLU A 171 22.26 10.31 20.89
N TYR A 172 21.40 11.25 20.48
CA TYR A 172 21.77 12.47 19.79
C TYR A 172 21.21 13.69 20.54
N THR A 173 21.99 14.76 20.66
CA THR A 173 21.48 16.07 21.06
C THR A 173 21.04 16.87 19.84
N LEU A 174 19.91 17.57 19.93
CA LEU A 174 19.37 18.46 18.91
C LEU A 174 19.49 19.91 19.38
N SER A 175 20.18 20.75 18.61
CA SER A 175 20.28 22.19 18.93
C SER A 175 19.00 22.96 18.59
N GLY A 176 18.14 22.40 17.73
CA GLY A 176 16.74 22.83 17.55
C GLY A 176 15.81 21.70 17.97
N ALA A 177 14.88 21.99 18.89
CA ALA A 177 13.91 21.01 19.37
C ALA A 177 13.14 20.36 18.20
N TYR A 178 13.12 19.03 18.16
CA TYR A 178 12.49 18.23 17.10
C TYR A 178 13.05 18.50 15.68
N ASP A 179 14.20 19.15 15.54
CA ASP A 179 14.87 19.31 14.24
C ASP A 179 16.03 18.32 14.12
N VAL A 180 15.72 17.17 13.52
CA VAL A 180 16.68 16.06 13.31
C VAL A 180 17.87 16.46 12.42
N SER A 181 17.76 17.54 11.65
CA SER A 181 18.89 18.05 10.86
C SER A 181 19.98 18.67 11.74
N THR A 182 19.65 19.06 12.98
CA THR A 182 20.56 19.69 13.93
C THR A 182 21.24 18.70 14.89
N ARG A 183 21.05 17.39 14.64
CA ARG A 183 21.55 16.32 15.51
C ARG A 183 23.07 16.34 15.63
N THR A 184 23.55 16.05 16.83
CA THR A 184 24.95 15.74 17.13
C THR A 184 24.96 14.46 17.94
N TYR A 185 25.67 13.45 17.48
CA TYR A 185 25.83 12.19 18.22
C TYR A 185 26.44 12.46 19.59
N SER A 186 25.89 11.82 20.63
CA SER A 186 26.35 11.97 22.00
C SER A 186 27.02 10.69 22.50
N LYS A 187 26.25 9.60 22.57
CA LYS A 187 26.70 8.35 23.19
C LYS A 187 25.83 7.18 22.75
N ARG A 188 26.21 5.99 23.22
CA ARG A 188 25.50 4.73 23.00
C ARG A 188 25.30 3.98 24.31
N LEU A 189 24.14 3.35 24.45
CA LEU A 189 23.89 2.27 25.41
C LEU A 189 23.82 0.95 24.65
N SER A 190 24.54 -0.06 25.11
CA SER A 190 24.36 -1.44 24.64
C SER A 190 23.34 -2.12 25.54
N VAL A 191 22.30 -2.71 24.94
CA VAL A 191 21.28 -3.51 25.64
C VAL A 191 21.43 -5.01 25.32
N ALA A 192 22.51 -5.36 24.63
CA ALA A 192 22.84 -6.71 24.16
C ALA A 192 22.85 -7.82 25.22
N SER A 193 23.04 -7.47 26.49
CA SER A 193 23.04 -8.44 27.61
C SER A 193 21.64 -8.94 27.93
N GLU A 194 20.63 -8.12 27.67
CA GLU A 194 19.23 -8.38 27.92
C GLU A 194 18.54 -8.80 26.63
N ASP A 195 18.77 -8.06 25.54
CA ASP A 195 18.27 -8.44 24.21
C ASP A 195 19.19 -7.94 23.08
N ALA A 196 19.74 -8.86 22.28
CA ALA A 196 20.58 -8.52 21.15
C ALA A 196 19.76 -8.15 19.91
N ASN A 197 18.48 -8.47 19.89
CA ASN A 197 17.51 -8.18 18.83
C ASN A 197 16.40 -7.24 19.33
N MET A 198 16.78 -6.12 19.95
CA MET A 198 15.84 -5.06 20.35
C MET A 198 15.11 -4.46 19.13
N LEU A 199 13.81 -4.18 19.29
CA LEU A 199 12.90 -3.73 18.24
C LEU A 199 12.25 -2.38 18.52
N ASP A 200 12.03 -2.01 19.78
CA ASP A 200 11.42 -0.72 20.15
C ASP A 200 11.94 -0.18 21.48
N LEU A 201 11.71 1.11 21.75
CA LEU A 201 12.06 1.80 22.99
C LEU A 201 11.08 2.91 23.37
N GLU A 202 10.82 3.08 24.66
CA GLU A 202 10.05 4.22 25.19
C GLU A 202 10.58 4.68 26.55
N PHE A 203 10.44 5.98 26.86
CA PHE A 203 10.71 6.52 28.19
C PHE A 203 9.41 6.81 28.94
N ASN A 204 9.44 6.76 30.27
CA ASN A 204 8.28 7.20 31.06
C ASN A 204 7.99 8.70 30.88
N LYS A 205 6.72 9.03 30.63
CA LYS A 205 6.27 10.42 30.40
C LYS A 205 5.91 11.15 31.69
N VAL A 206 5.45 10.40 32.70
CA VAL A 206 5.11 10.90 34.03
C VAL A 206 5.95 10.22 35.11
N ALA A 207 5.94 10.80 36.32
CA ALA A 207 6.72 10.27 37.43
C ALA A 207 6.12 8.95 37.97
N ARG A 208 6.99 7.99 38.30
CA ARG A 208 6.64 6.78 39.06
C ARG A 208 7.17 6.93 40.49
N GLY A 209 6.32 7.45 41.38
CA GLY A 209 6.73 7.74 42.75
C GLY A 209 7.86 8.79 42.80
N ALA A 210 9.05 8.39 43.26
CA ALA A 210 10.24 9.26 43.31
C ALA A 210 11.06 9.27 42.00
N VAL A 211 10.71 8.45 41.03
CA VAL A 211 11.36 8.38 39.71
C VAL A 211 10.70 9.40 38.79
N ASN A 212 11.47 10.35 38.27
CA ASN A 212 11.00 11.44 37.43
C ASN A 212 10.72 10.99 35.99
N PRO A 213 9.97 11.79 35.19
CA PRO A 213 9.87 11.57 33.74
C PRO A 213 11.24 11.46 33.07
N GLY A 214 11.42 10.47 32.19
CA GLY A 214 12.66 10.20 31.49
C GLY A 214 13.73 9.44 32.28
N GLU A 215 13.46 9.08 33.55
CA GLU A 215 14.36 8.25 34.35
C GLU A 215 14.10 6.75 34.19
N LEU A 216 13.04 6.34 33.49
CA LEU A 216 12.81 4.95 33.09
C LEU A 216 12.89 4.85 31.58
N LEU A 217 13.64 3.84 31.12
CA LEU A 217 13.73 3.42 29.73
C LEU A 217 13.20 2.00 29.63
N PHE A 218 12.29 1.78 28.71
CA PHE A 218 11.74 0.48 28.37
C PHE A 218 12.22 0.09 26.98
N THR A 219 12.59 -1.18 26.79
CA THR A 219 12.95 -1.71 25.47
C THR A 219 12.17 -2.98 25.19
N LEU A 220 11.78 -3.18 23.93
CA LEU A 220 11.12 -4.40 23.46
C LEU A 220 12.12 -5.27 22.72
N GLY A 221 12.22 -6.53 23.11
CA GLY A 221 13.21 -7.49 22.62
C GLY A 221 12.61 -8.73 21.95
N ASP A 222 13.26 -9.25 20.91
CA ASP A 222 12.84 -10.44 20.16
C ASP A 222 13.54 -11.73 20.66
N ASP A 223 14.73 -11.62 21.28
CA ASP A 223 15.46 -12.78 21.79
C ASP A 223 14.74 -13.38 23.01
N GLY A 224 14.32 -12.51 23.93
CA GLY A 224 13.54 -12.85 25.12
C GLY A 224 12.04 -12.85 24.90
N ASN A 225 11.56 -12.24 23.81
CA ASN A 225 10.16 -11.84 23.62
C ASN A 225 9.65 -11.15 24.89
N ASP A 226 10.32 -10.07 25.28
CA ASP A 226 10.10 -9.39 26.55
C ASP A 226 10.21 -7.86 26.45
N VAL A 227 9.64 -7.22 27.47
CA VAL A 227 9.83 -5.80 27.75
C VAL A 227 10.84 -5.69 28.88
N ASN A 228 11.96 -5.01 28.63
CA ASN A 228 13.01 -4.78 29.61
C ASN A 228 12.89 -3.37 30.18
N GLU A 229 13.08 -3.22 31.49
CA GLU A 229 13.06 -1.94 32.20
C GLU A 229 14.48 -1.57 32.67
N TYR A 230 14.87 -0.33 32.43
CA TYR A 230 16.11 0.28 32.89
C TYR A 230 15.81 1.55 33.70
N LEU A 231 16.49 1.72 34.83
CA LEU A 231 16.52 2.95 35.61
C LEU A 231 17.73 3.79 35.21
N LEU A 232 17.49 5.06 34.90
CA LEU A 232 18.47 6.10 34.69
C LEU A 232 18.47 7.01 35.91
N THR A 233 19.63 7.15 36.56
CA THR A 233 19.74 8.07 37.72
C THR A 233 19.68 9.54 37.33
N THR A 234 19.79 9.84 36.04
CA THR A 234 19.60 11.18 35.46
C THR A 234 18.68 11.05 34.25
N ALA A 235 17.56 11.77 34.25
CA ALA A 235 16.57 11.72 33.17
C ALA A 235 17.23 11.87 31.79
N TYR A 236 16.93 10.95 30.88
CA TYR A 236 17.41 10.94 29.49
C TYR A 236 18.94 10.88 29.31
N ASP A 237 19.70 10.46 30.34
CA ASP A 237 21.12 10.17 30.24
C ASP A 237 21.40 8.66 30.22
N LEU A 238 21.62 8.13 29.01
CA LEU A 238 21.88 6.70 28.80
C LEU A 238 23.11 6.15 29.56
N SER A 239 24.07 7.00 29.94
CA SER A 239 25.25 6.56 30.69
C SER A 239 24.97 6.22 32.15
N THR A 240 23.78 6.55 32.62
CA THR A 240 23.31 6.24 33.98
C THR A 240 22.32 5.07 34.02
N ALA A 241 22.04 4.46 32.86
CA ALA A 241 21.10 3.36 32.75
C ALA A 241 21.61 2.12 33.48
N SER A 242 20.72 1.45 34.20
CA SER A 242 20.94 0.18 34.87
C SER A 242 19.69 -0.68 34.73
N PHE A 243 19.87 -1.95 34.36
CA PHE A 243 18.76 -2.90 34.22
C PHE A 243 18.03 -3.09 35.57
N VAL A 244 16.71 -3.16 35.52
CA VAL A 244 15.82 -3.28 36.69
C VAL A 244 15.07 -4.60 36.66
N ASP A 245 14.31 -4.83 35.59
CA ASP A 245 13.42 -5.99 35.47
C ASP A 245 13.10 -6.32 34.01
N ALA A 246 12.52 -7.49 33.77
CA ALA A 246 12.03 -7.92 32.47
C ALA A 246 10.67 -8.62 32.59
N HIS A 247 9.75 -8.28 31.68
CA HIS A 247 8.44 -8.92 31.57
C HIS A 247 8.33 -9.68 30.25
N SER A 248 8.27 -11.01 30.32
CA SER A 248 8.10 -11.85 29.12
C SER A 248 6.67 -11.80 28.60
N ILE A 249 6.54 -11.62 27.28
CA ILE A 249 5.31 -11.67 26.50
C ILE A 249 5.29 -12.86 25.53
N ALA A 250 6.24 -13.79 25.67
CA ALA A 250 6.45 -14.93 24.78
C ALA A 250 5.24 -15.87 24.63
N THR A 251 4.32 -15.83 25.60
CA THR A 251 3.07 -16.61 25.57
C THR A 251 2.00 -15.99 24.69
N GLU A 252 2.05 -14.68 24.46
CA GLU A 252 1.10 -13.89 23.70
C GLU A 252 1.63 -13.52 22.32
N GLU A 253 2.94 -13.29 22.18
CA GLU A 253 3.58 -12.92 20.92
C GLU A 253 5.03 -13.42 20.86
N SER A 254 5.43 -13.92 19.68
CA SER A 254 6.75 -14.50 19.39
C SER A 254 7.57 -13.71 18.36
N ASP A 255 6.99 -12.62 17.87
CA ASP A 255 7.59 -11.64 16.96
C ASP A 255 7.01 -10.24 17.30
N PRO A 256 7.36 -9.67 18.47
CA PRO A 256 6.87 -8.38 18.93
C PRO A 256 7.50 -7.25 18.08
N ARG A 257 6.76 -6.17 17.80
CA ARG A 257 7.21 -5.12 16.86
C ARG A 257 6.97 -3.69 17.31
N GLY A 258 6.14 -3.47 18.32
CA GLY A 258 5.87 -2.13 18.84
C GLY A 258 5.61 -2.15 20.32
N LEU A 259 6.11 -1.14 21.01
CA LEU A 259 5.95 -0.89 22.44
C LEU A 259 5.28 0.45 22.62
N ALA A 260 4.23 0.50 23.43
CA ALA A 260 3.71 1.78 23.89
C ALA A 260 3.19 1.71 25.32
N PHE A 261 3.12 2.86 25.98
CA PHE A 261 2.33 3.10 27.17
C PHE A 261 1.22 4.11 26.92
N ASP A 262 0.16 4.08 27.71
CA ASP A 262 -0.71 5.25 27.85
C ASP A 262 -0.05 6.37 28.65
N ASP A 263 -0.70 7.53 28.73
CA ASP A 263 -0.09 8.75 29.27
C ASP A 263 0.26 8.64 30.76
N ASP A 264 -0.55 7.92 31.54
CA ASP A 264 -0.33 7.66 32.96
C ASP A 264 0.57 6.43 33.19
N GLY A 265 0.82 5.64 32.15
CA GLY A 265 1.65 4.45 32.16
C GLY A 265 1.00 3.25 32.84
N ASP A 266 -0.29 3.27 33.13
CA ASP A 266 -1.04 2.17 33.74
C ASP A 266 -1.52 1.13 32.72
N ARG A 267 -1.28 1.35 31.42
CA ARG A 267 -1.42 0.33 30.38
C ARG A 267 -0.17 0.22 29.53
N LEU A 268 0.28 -1.01 29.36
CA LEU A 268 1.35 -1.42 28.45
C LEU A 268 0.74 -2.06 27.20
N TYR A 269 1.25 -1.69 26.03
CA TYR A 269 0.84 -2.20 24.73
C TYR A 269 2.01 -2.85 24.02
N VAL A 270 1.81 -4.06 23.52
CA VAL A 270 2.75 -4.75 22.64
C VAL A 270 2.05 -5.08 21.34
N GLY A 271 2.52 -4.49 20.24
CA GLY A 271 2.05 -4.81 18.89
C GLY A 271 2.87 -5.96 18.33
N GLY A 272 2.18 -6.96 17.77
CA GLY A 272 2.78 -8.22 17.37
C GLY A 272 2.62 -8.54 15.88
N ASN A 273 3.65 -9.09 15.25
CA ASN A 273 3.59 -9.50 13.85
C ASN A 273 3.01 -10.91 13.66
N THR A 274 3.20 -11.83 14.62
CA THR A 274 2.61 -13.17 14.54
C THR A 274 1.09 -13.11 14.68
N GLY A 275 0.62 -12.37 15.70
CA GLY A 275 -0.80 -12.13 15.93
C GLY A 275 -1.42 -11.09 14.98
N ASN A 276 -0.60 -10.19 14.41
CA ASN A 276 -1.06 -9.02 13.67
C ASN A 276 -2.07 -8.20 14.47
N ASP A 277 -1.75 -8.01 15.75
CA ASP A 277 -2.63 -7.50 16.79
C ASP A 277 -1.87 -6.63 17.80
N VAL A 278 -2.61 -6.00 18.68
CA VAL A 278 -2.09 -5.34 19.88
C VAL A 278 -2.56 -6.09 21.13
N ASN A 279 -1.58 -6.43 21.97
CA ASN A 279 -1.76 -6.98 23.31
C ASN A 279 -1.77 -5.84 24.32
N GLN A 280 -2.78 -5.77 25.19
CA GLN A 280 -2.92 -4.73 26.22
C GLN A 280 -2.87 -5.33 27.64
N TYR A 281 -1.88 -4.88 28.41
CA TYR A 281 -1.64 -5.29 29.79
C TYR A 281 -1.89 -4.12 30.73
N PRO A 282 -2.72 -4.28 31.79
CA PRO A 282 -2.83 -3.25 32.82
C PRO A 282 -1.69 -3.42 33.83
N LEU A 283 -1.16 -2.29 34.29
CA LEU A 283 -0.17 -2.19 35.36
C LEU A 283 -0.84 -1.68 36.62
N VAL A 284 -0.57 -2.31 37.76
CA VAL A 284 -1.10 -1.83 39.05
C VAL A 284 -0.42 -0.51 39.43
N THR A 285 0.87 -0.41 39.14
CA THR A 285 1.66 0.81 39.30
C THR A 285 2.11 1.26 37.91
N GLY A 286 1.76 2.49 37.53
CA GLY A 286 2.14 3.03 36.23
C GLY A 286 3.65 2.97 35.99
N TYR A 287 4.04 2.55 34.78
CA TYR A 287 5.44 2.32 34.39
C TYR A 287 6.19 1.30 35.26
N ASP A 288 5.52 0.36 35.94
CA ASP A 288 6.14 -0.75 36.66
C ASP A 288 5.75 -2.08 36.03
N ILE A 289 6.62 -2.61 35.16
CA ILE A 289 6.34 -3.83 34.40
C ILE A 289 6.32 -5.09 35.27
N SER A 290 6.87 -5.03 36.49
CA SER A 290 6.77 -6.11 37.48
C SER A 290 5.35 -6.28 38.02
N THR A 291 4.51 -5.26 37.84
CA THR A 291 3.10 -5.23 38.28
C THR A 291 2.09 -5.52 37.17
N THR A 292 2.58 -6.04 36.04
CA THR A 292 1.75 -6.56 34.95
C THR A 292 0.73 -7.57 35.48
N GLN A 293 -0.51 -7.37 35.05
CA GLN A 293 -1.58 -8.35 35.28
C GLN A 293 -1.89 -9.10 33.99
N ALA A 294 -2.83 -10.04 34.08
CA ALA A 294 -3.30 -10.79 32.92
C ALA A 294 -3.74 -9.85 31.78
N LEU A 295 -3.44 -10.29 30.56
CA LEU A 295 -3.85 -9.64 29.33
C LEU A 295 -5.34 -9.26 29.37
N THR A 296 -5.65 -7.99 29.12
CA THR A 296 -7.04 -7.48 29.13
C THR A 296 -7.67 -7.47 27.76
N SER A 297 -6.87 -7.28 26.71
CA SER A 297 -7.32 -7.29 25.32
C SER A 297 -6.23 -7.81 24.40
N ASN A 298 -6.66 -8.51 23.37
CA ASN A 298 -5.90 -8.84 22.16
C ASN A 298 -6.76 -8.37 20.99
N THR A 299 -6.36 -7.29 20.33
CA THR A 299 -7.15 -6.67 19.26
C THR A 299 -6.38 -6.73 17.95
N ALA A 300 -6.91 -7.44 16.97
CA ALA A 300 -6.34 -7.49 15.62
C ALA A 300 -6.29 -6.09 14.99
N PHE A 301 -5.13 -5.74 14.40
CA PHE A 301 -4.98 -4.49 13.64
C PHE A 301 -5.86 -4.54 12.39
N ARG A 302 -5.70 -5.57 11.56
CA ARG A 302 -6.59 -5.86 10.42
C ARG A 302 -6.75 -7.37 10.28
N THR A 303 -7.76 -7.79 9.52
CA THR A 303 -7.98 -9.21 9.23
C THR A 303 -6.93 -9.79 8.28
N ASN A 304 -6.18 -8.95 7.59
CA ASN A 304 -5.03 -9.31 6.76
C ASN A 304 -3.73 -8.86 7.44
N ASN A 305 -2.64 -9.57 7.20
CA ASN A 305 -1.34 -9.25 7.76
C ASN A 305 -0.85 -7.90 7.21
N ILE A 306 -0.65 -6.90 8.07
CA ILE A 306 -0.07 -5.61 7.67
C ILE A 306 1.43 -5.52 7.97
N GLY A 307 2.03 -6.56 8.54
CA GLY A 307 3.43 -6.58 8.95
C GLY A 307 3.76 -5.40 9.85
N PRO A 308 3.14 -5.27 11.03
CA PRO A 308 3.34 -4.11 11.90
C PRO A 308 4.83 -3.95 12.24
N LYS A 309 5.32 -2.71 12.28
CA LYS A 309 6.73 -2.36 12.57
C LYS A 309 6.88 -1.36 13.73
N GLY A 310 5.77 -1.02 14.38
CA GLY A 310 5.73 -0.04 15.45
C GLY A 310 4.31 0.47 15.66
N LEU A 311 4.02 0.94 16.87
CA LEU A 311 2.72 1.50 17.24
C LEU A 311 2.89 2.70 18.16
N LEU A 312 1.92 3.61 18.17
CA LEU A 312 1.83 4.69 19.16
C LEU A 312 0.44 5.31 19.20
N PHE A 313 0.20 6.19 20.17
CA PHE A 313 -1.05 6.93 20.33
C PHE A 313 -0.88 8.43 20.01
N ASN A 314 -1.99 9.12 19.74
CA ASN A 314 -2.02 10.57 19.87
C ASN A 314 -2.03 10.97 21.35
N SER A 315 -1.82 12.25 21.64
CA SER A 315 -1.66 12.79 23.01
C SER A 315 -2.89 12.73 23.92
N ASN A 316 -4.03 12.23 23.44
CA ASN A 316 -5.22 12.05 24.26
C ASN A 316 -5.76 10.61 24.18
N GLY A 317 -5.02 9.71 23.55
CA GLY A 317 -5.36 8.30 23.43
C GLY A 317 -6.58 7.99 22.57
N THR A 318 -7.20 8.96 21.89
CA THR A 318 -8.39 8.68 21.06
C THR A 318 -8.04 8.08 19.70
N LYS A 319 -6.75 8.05 19.34
CA LYS A 319 -6.24 7.42 18.13
C LYS A 319 -5.02 6.57 18.43
N MET A 320 -5.00 5.39 17.84
CA MET A 320 -3.82 4.53 17.75
C MET A 320 -3.32 4.52 16.31
N TYR A 321 -2.00 4.54 16.15
CA TYR A 321 -1.32 4.48 14.86
C TYR A 321 -0.41 3.27 14.82
N VAL A 322 -0.38 2.60 13.67
CA VAL A 322 0.50 1.45 13.43
C VAL A 322 1.20 1.68 12.11
N ILE A 323 2.53 1.58 12.07
CA ILE A 323 3.24 1.51 10.80
C ILE A 323 3.32 0.06 10.34
N GLY A 324 3.11 -0.17 9.06
CA GLY A 324 3.27 -1.49 8.45
C GLY A 324 3.29 -1.39 6.93
N HIS A 325 3.23 -2.53 6.25
CA HIS A 325 3.11 -2.62 4.81
C HIS A 325 1.75 -2.05 4.35
N GLY A 326 1.74 -1.03 3.50
CA GLY A 326 0.52 -0.42 2.94
C GLY A 326 -0.12 -1.26 1.84
N GLY A 327 0.74 -1.95 1.09
CA GLY A 327 0.39 -2.80 -0.04
C GLY A 327 0.07 -2.02 -1.33
N THR A 328 0.27 -2.68 -2.47
CA THR A 328 0.02 -2.10 -3.80
C THR A 328 -1.15 -2.80 -4.48
N LEU A 329 -2.11 -2.01 -4.97
CA LEU A 329 -3.26 -2.51 -5.72
C LEU A 329 -2.86 -2.89 -7.15
N CYS A 330 -3.02 -4.17 -7.50
CA CYS A 330 -2.69 -4.74 -8.80
C CYS A 330 -3.94 -5.22 -9.53
N VAL A 331 -3.92 -5.06 -10.86
CA VAL A 331 -4.97 -5.56 -11.77
C VAL A 331 -4.31 -6.53 -12.74
N ASP A 332 -4.88 -7.72 -12.91
CA ASP A 332 -4.37 -8.68 -13.87
C ASP A 332 -4.39 -8.15 -15.33
N ASN A 333 -3.38 -8.56 -16.07
CA ASN A 333 -3.00 -8.06 -17.40
C ASN A 333 -2.99 -6.53 -17.47
N GLY A 334 -2.59 -5.86 -16.38
CA GLY A 334 -2.16 -4.49 -16.42
C GLY A 334 -0.78 -4.36 -17.05
N ASP A 335 -0.30 -3.12 -17.21
CA ASP A 335 1.04 -2.88 -17.73
C ASP A 335 2.18 -3.46 -16.85
N ASP A 336 1.85 -3.98 -15.66
CA ASP A 336 2.69 -4.74 -14.74
C ASP A 336 2.95 -6.21 -15.13
N GLU A 337 2.23 -6.79 -16.10
CA GLU A 337 2.44 -8.19 -16.52
C GLU A 337 3.47 -8.40 -17.66
N LYS A 338 4.17 -7.35 -18.10
CA LYS A 338 5.23 -7.47 -19.12
C LYS A 338 6.57 -7.97 -18.52
N PRO A 339 7.42 -8.69 -19.28
CA PRO A 339 8.73 -9.13 -18.80
C PRO A 339 9.57 -7.97 -18.25
N ILE A 340 10.13 -8.17 -17.05
CA ILE A 340 10.85 -7.18 -16.25
C ILE A 340 12.04 -6.58 -17.03
N THR A 341 12.02 -5.26 -17.28
CA THR A 341 13.21 -4.50 -17.68
C THR A 341 13.30 -3.18 -16.89
N HIS A 342 14.01 -3.22 -15.76
CA HIS A 342 14.77 -2.14 -15.09
C HIS A 342 14.37 -0.65 -15.31
N ILE A 343 13.11 -0.26 -15.07
CA ILE A 343 12.74 1.15 -14.91
C ILE A 343 11.62 1.25 -13.86
N THR A 344 11.73 2.20 -12.93
CA THR A 344 10.67 2.60 -12.00
C THR A 344 9.41 2.96 -12.81
N ARG A 345 8.31 2.23 -12.64
CA ARG A 345 7.05 2.50 -13.34
C ARG A 345 5.99 2.99 -12.38
N THR A 346 5.42 4.15 -12.70
CA THR A 346 4.21 4.70 -12.12
C THR A 346 3.03 3.81 -12.49
N ARG A 347 2.38 3.24 -11.46
CA ARG A 347 0.98 2.73 -11.33
C ARG A 347 0.37 1.94 -12.50
N ASN A 348 -0.35 0.87 -12.15
CA ASN A 348 -0.91 -0.14 -13.04
C ASN A 348 -2.02 0.42 -13.96
N ASP A 349 -1.62 1.10 -15.02
CA ASP A 349 -2.54 1.57 -16.04
C ASP A 349 -3.16 0.38 -16.80
N ILE A 350 -4.46 0.43 -17.07
CA ILE A 350 -5.18 -0.61 -17.83
C ILE A 350 -6.08 0.00 -18.91
N THR A 351 -6.36 -0.77 -19.96
CA THR A 351 -7.26 -0.36 -21.05
C THR A 351 -8.62 -1.05 -20.92
N LEU A 352 -9.69 -0.27 -20.85
CA LEU A 352 -11.08 -0.72 -20.78
C LEU A 352 -11.88 -0.16 -21.96
N TYR A 353 -12.20 -0.99 -22.95
CA TYR A 353 -12.87 -0.57 -24.17
C TYR A 353 -14.31 -0.11 -23.92
N GLU A 354 -14.71 0.93 -24.64
CA GLU A 354 -16.08 1.45 -24.58
C GLU A 354 -17.14 0.43 -25.01
N GLY A 355 -18.26 0.40 -24.29
CA GLY A 355 -19.38 -0.52 -24.52
C GLY A 355 -19.17 -1.92 -23.94
N PHE A 356 -17.99 -2.23 -23.40
CA PHE A 356 -17.72 -3.51 -22.73
C PHE A 356 -18.09 -3.43 -21.25
N THR A 357 -18.39 -4.59 -20.68
CA THR A 357 -18.61 -4.79 -19.25
C THR A 357 -17.39 -5.47 -18.65
N TYR A 358 -16.77 -4.84 -17.66
CA TYR A 358 -15.63 -5.39 -16.93
C TYR A 358 -16.09 -5.85 -15.57
N ILE A 359 -15.78 -7.10 -15.23
CA ILE A 359 -16.10 -7.73 -13.94
C ILE A 359 -14.77 -7.96 -13.22
N PHE A 360 -14.50 -7.16 -12.20
CA PHE A 360 -13.33 -7.26 -11.35
C PHE A 360 -13.63 -8.21 -10.19
N ASP A 361 -12.92 -9.33 -10.13
CA ASP A 361 -12.86 -10.19 -8.95
C ASP A 361 -12.05 -9.45 -7.87
N VAL A 362 -12.69 -9.19 -6.75
CA VAL A 362 -12.15 -8.46 -5.59
C VAL A 362 -12.15 -9.37 -4.35
N SER A 363 -11.95 -10.67 -4.57
CA SER A 363 -11.99 -11.69 -3.53
C SER A 363 -10.72 -11.79 -2.68
N ASP A 364 -9.62 -11.13 -3.08
CA ASP A 364 -8.35 -11.17 -2.33
C ASP A 364 -8.54 -10.65 -0.91
N THR A 365 -8.28 -11.50 0.09
CA THR A 365 -8.42 -11.19 1.52
C THR A 365 -7.54 -10.02 1.97
N ASN A 366 -6.49 -9.66 1.23
CA ASN A 366 -5.71 -8.45 1.51
C ASN A 366 -6.50 -7.15 1.26
N LEU A 367 -7.62 -7.22 0.53
CA LEU A 367 -8.55 -6.12 0.30
C LEU A 367 -9.60 -5.96 1.40
N THR A 368 -9.65 -6.80 2.44
CA THR A 368 -10.64 -6.66 3.52
C THR A 368 -10.56 -5.28 4.19
N GLN A 369 -11.69 -4.63 4.50
CA GLN A 369 -11.75 -3.23 4.98
C GLN A 369 -11.19 -2.17 4.00
N SER A 370 -10.85 -2.59 2.78
CA SER A 370 -10.63 -1.70 1.66
C SER A 370 -11.86 -1.60 0.77
N ASP A 371 -11.72 -0.83 -0.31
CA ASP A 371 -12.67 -0.72 -1.39
C ASP A 371 -11.96 -0.70 -2.75
N PHE A 372 -12.74 -0.78 -3.83
CA PHE A 372 -12.25 -0.67 -5.19
C PHE A 372 -13.25 0.18 -5.97
N LYS A 373 -12.86 1.44 -6.21
CA LYS A 373 -13.77 2.46 -6.75
C LYS A 373 -13.18 3.13 -7.97
N PHE A 374 -14.03 3.88 -8.67
CA PHE A 374 -13.65 4.63 -9.86
C PHE A 374 -13.82 6.13 -9.66
N SER A 375 -13.05 6.95 -10.37
CA SER A 375 -13.12 8.41 -10.32
C SER A 375 -12.57 9.01 -11.61
N THR A 376 -13.02 10.20 -12.00
CA THR A 376 -12.41 10.97 -13.09
C THR A 376 -11.22 11.82 -12.62
N THR A 377 -10.98 11.87 -11.31
CA THR A 377 -9.81 12.48 -10.66
C THR A 377 -8.86 11.39 -10.17
N ALA A 378 -7.57 11.49 -10.51
CA ALA A 378 -6.54 10.58 -10.01
C ALA A 378 -6.53 10.57 -8.47
N GLY A 379 -6.50 9.39 -7.84
CA GLY A 379 -6.58 9.25 -6.38
C GLY A 379 -7.99 9.42 -5.79
N GLY A 380 -9.01 9.67 -6.61
CA GLY A 380 -10.41 9.69 -6.17
C GLY A 380 -10.70 10.71 -5.07
N THR A 381 -11.50 10.29 -4.09
CA THR A 381 -11.93 11.15 -2.97
C THR A 381 -10.77 11.63 -2.09
N LYS A 382 -9.65 10.89 -2.04
CA LYS A 382 -8.43 11.30 -1.32
C LYS A 382 -7.71 12.48 -1.96
N SER A 383 -7.99 12.76 -3.23
CA SER A 383 -7.41 13.90 -3.97
C SER A 383 -8.47 14.93 -4.34
N GLY A 384 -9.56 15.02 -3.56
CA GLY A 384 -10.65 15.98 -3.77
C GLY A 384 -11.59 15.62 -4.93
N GLY A 385 -11.45 14.43 -5.51
CA GLY A 385 -12.36 13.89 -6.51
C GLY A 385 -13.67 13.39 -5.91
N THR A 386 -14.52 12.85 -6.79
CA THR A 386 -15.78 12.18 -6.41
C THR A 386 -15.81 10.78 -6.98
N GLU A 387 -16.54 9.88 -6.32
CA GLU A 387 -16.73 8.54 -6.84
C GLU A 387 -17.55 8.56 -8.14
N TYR A 388 -17.03 7.89 -9.16
CA TYR A 388 -17.71 7.59 -10.40
C TYR A 388 -18.55 6.33 -10.23
N THR A 389 -19.87 6.48 -10.28
CA THR A 389 -20.84 5.39 -10.02
C THR A 389 -21.63 4.98 -11.25
N THR A 390 -21.48 5.69 -12.38
CA THR A 390 -22.22 5.42 -13.61
C THR A 390 -21.93 4.01 -14.12
N ASN A 391 -22.97 3.17 -14.18
CA ASN A 391 -22.89 1.76 -14.57
C ASN A 391 -21.93 0.92 -13.73
N VAL A 392 -21.68 1.31 -12.47
CA VAL A 392 -20.87 0.53 -11.52
C VAL A 392 -21.80 -0.22 -10.57
N THR A 393 -21.52 -1.49 -10.34
CA THR A 393 -22.24 -2.32 -9.36
C THR A 393 -21.25 -3.15 -8.55
N THR A 394 -21.52 -3.32 -7.27
CA THR A 394 -20.71 -4.15 -6.36
C THR A 394 -21.56 -5.30 -5.86
N ASN A 395 -21.02 -6.52 -5.92
CA ASN A 395 -21.64 -7.72 -5.40
C ASN A 395 -20.74 -8.34 -4.32
N GLY A 396 -21.33 -8.63 -3.16
CA GLY A 396 -20.59 -9.13 -2.00
C GLY A 396 -19.80 -8.05 -1.26
N THR A 397 -18.97 -8.50 -0.32
CA THR A 397 -18.05 -7.65 0.46
C THR A 397 -16.65 -7.80 -0.07
N ILE A 398 -15.99 -6.70 -0.43
CA ILE A 398 -14.61 -6.70 -0.93
C ILE A 398 -13.67 -7.45 0.05
N GLY A 399 -12.80 -8.28 -0.50
CA GLY A 399 -11.92 -9.19 0.25
C GLY A 399 -12.61 -10.45 0.77
N THR A 400 -13.78 -10.79 0.24
CA THR A 400 -14.49 -12.06 0.50
C THR A 400 -14.64 -12.86 -0.79
N ALA A 401 -14.54 -14.19 -0.70
CA ALA A 401 -14.65 -15.08 -1.85
C ALA A 401 -15.93 -14.86 -2.66
N GLY A 402 -15.78 -14.66 -3.98
CA GLY A 402 -16.89 -14.47 -4.93
C GLY A 402 -17.38 -13.03 -5.05
N SER A 403 -16.74 -12.07 -4.37
CA SER A 403 -17.09 -10.66 -4.46
C SER A 403 -16.57 -10.05 -5.77
N THR A 404 -17.37 -9.18 -6.37
CA THR A 404 -17.03 -8.52 -7.64
C THR A 404 -17.42 -7.06 -7.67
N VAL A 405 -16.61 -6.22 -8.34
CA VAL A 405 -17.01 -4.89 -8.81
C VAL A 405 -17.16 -4.94 -10.32
N THR A 406 -18.31 -4.52 -10.85
CA THR A 406 -18.59 -4.52 -12.29
C THR A 406 -18.78 -3.10 -12.80
N ILE A 407 -18.17 -2.76 -13.93
CA ILE A 407 -18.38 -1.48 -14.63
C ILE A 407 -18.68 -1.73 -16.11
N GLN A 408 -19.73 -1.11 -16.64
CA GLN A 408 -19.93 -1.01 -18.09
C GLN A 408 -19.42 0.34 -18.58
N ILE A 409 -18.36 0.33 -19.39
CA ILE A 409 -17.77 1.56 -19.91
C ILE A 409 -18.76 2.22 -20.88
N PRO A 410 -19.21 3.46 -20.61
CA PRO A 410 -20.11 4.16 -21.52
C PRO A 410 -19.50 4.27 -22.92
N LYS A 411 -20.35 4.15 -23.94
CA LYS A 411 -19.95 4.31 -25.33
C LYS A 411 -20.14 5.74 -25.78
N LYS A 412 -19.15 6.29 -26.49
CA LYS A 412 -19.28 7.60 -27.11
C LYS A 412 -20.32 7.53 -28.22
N GLY A 413 -21.23 8.51 -28.27
CA GLY A 413 -22.12 8.67 -29.41
C GLY A 413 -21.32 8.87 -30.71
N VAL A 414 -21.92 8.53 -31.85
CA VAL A 414 -21.29 8.70 -33.17
C VAL A 414 -20.83 10.16 -33.34
N SER A 415 -19.52 10.36 -33.54
CA SER A 415 -18.89 11.68 -33.58
C SER A 415 -17.65 11.64 -34.47
N THR A 416 -17.46 12.66 -35.32
CA THR A 416 -16.25 12.84 -36.13
C THR A 416 -15.07 13.39 -35.31
N VAL A 417 -15.33 13.92 -34.11
CA VAL A 417 -14.30 14.38 -33.18
C VAL A 417 -13.73 13.16 -32.43
N PRO A 418 -12.40 12.93 -32.43
CA PRO A 418 -11.77 11.88 -31.61
C PRO A 418 -12.02 12.07 -30.11
N GLY A 419 -12.00 10.99 -29.33
CA GLY A 419 -12.10 11.04 -27.86
C GLY A 419 -12.90 9.88 -27.29
N SER A 420 -13.16 9.94 -26.00
CA SER A 420 -13.89 8.91 -25.23
C SER A 420 -15.15 9.48 -24.57
N ALA A 421 -16.12 8.64 -24.22
CA ALA A 421 -17.31 9.00 -23.45
C ALA A 421 -17.00 9.48 -22.03
N VAL A 422 -15.94 8.93 -21.42
CA VAL A 422 -15.52 9.24 -20.04
C VAL A 422 -14.22 10.05 -20.01
N ALA A 423 -13.54 10.19 -21.15
CA ALA A 423 -12.26 10.88 -21.38
C ALA A 423 -11.07 10.29 -20.59
N THR A 424 -11.12 10.30 -19.26
CA THR A 424 -10.14 9.65 -18.38
C THR A 424 -10.83 9.16 -17.14
N LEU A 425 -10.60 7.89 -16.80
CA LEU A 425 -11.08 7.28 -15.58
C LEU A 425 -9.87 6.76 -14.79
N TYR A 426 -10.02 6.64 -13.49
CA TYR A 426 -9.04 6.08 -12.57
C TYR A 426 -9.76 5.08 -11.68
N TYR A 427 -9.04 4.06 -11.23
CA TYR A 427 -9.46 3.27 -10.09
C TYR A 427 -8.62 3.62 -8.87
N TYR A 428 -9.16 3.49 -7.66
CA TYR A 428 -8.50 3.86 -6.41
C TYR A 428 -9.13 3.14 -5.21
N GLU A 429 -8.47 3.25 -4.05
CA GLU A 429 -9.02 2.87 -2.74
C GLU A 429 -9.27 4.15 -1.90
N SER A 430 -10.43 4.28 -1.24
CA SER A 430 -10.79 5.44 -0.41
C SER A 430 -10.08 5.45 0.93
N ASN A 431 -9.69 4.28 1.45
CA ASN A 431 -9.05 4.16 2.75
C ASN A 431 -7.52 4.17 2.66
N PHE A 432 -6.94 4.10 1.45
CA PHE A 432 -5.49 3.99 1.25
C PHE A 432 -5.03 5.04 0.23
N THR A 433 -4.00 5.81 0.56
CA THR A 433 -3.38 6.76 -0.39
C THR A 433 -2.37 6.08 -1.31
N ASP A 434 -2.06 6.73 -2.44
CA ASP A 434 -1.12 6.23 -3.47
C ASP A 434 -1.49 4.89 -4.10
N THR A 435 -2.73 4.46 -3.91
CA THR A 435 -3.29 3.25 -4.53
C THR A 435 -4.02 3.60 -5.82
N GLY A 436 -4.17 2.61 -6.70
CA GLY A 436 -4.90 2.77 -7.95
C GLY A 436 -4.05 3.06 -9.18
N GLY A 437 -4.71 3.39 -10.28
CA GLY A 437 -4.08 3.57 -11.60
C GLY A 437 -5.02 4.19 -12.61
N LYS A 438 -4.48 4.57 -13.78
CA LYS A 438 -5.29 5.18 -14.84
C LYS A 438 -5.97 4.11 -15.69
N LEU A 439 -7.19 4.41 -16.11
CA LEU A 439 -7.99 3.62 -17.02
C LEU A 439 -8.06 4.35 -18.36
N TYR A 440 -7.49 3.75 -19.40
CA TYR A 440 -7.68 4.20 -20.77
C TYR A 440 -8.98 3.62 -21.30
N THR A 441 -9.89 4.48 -21.78
CA THR A 441 -11.20 4.06 -22.29
C THR A 441 -11.35 4.34 -23.78
N PRO A 442 -10.55 3.70 -24.65
CA PRO A 442 -10.63 3.94 -26.08
C PRO A 442 -11.93 3.37 -26.66
N GLU A 443 -12.41 4.01 -27.72
CA GLU A 443 -13.47 3.47 -28.54
C GLU A 443 -13.04 2.10 -29.12
N TRP A 444 -13.92 1.10 -29.00
CA TRP A 444 -13.72 -0.17 -29.68
C TRP A 444 -14.08 -0.04 -31.16
N LYS A 445 -13.09 -0.25 -32.03
CA LYS A 445 -13.27 -0.18 -33.50
C LYS A 445 -13.75 -1.50 -34.13
N GLY A 446 -14.09 -2.50 -33.32
CA GLY A 446 -14.56 -3.82 -33.77
C GLY A 446 -13.45 -4.81 -34.15
N GLU A 447 -13.82 -6.06 -34.41
CA GLU A 447 -12.93 -7.09 -34.99
C GLU A 447 -13.20 -7.22 -36.49
N LEU A 448 -12.14 -7.42 -37.27
CA LEU A 448 -12.27 -7.75 -38.70
C LEU A 448 -12.76 -9.19 -38.84
N GLN A 449 -14.02 -9.37 -39.24
CA GLN A 449 -14.58 -10.69 -39.54
C GLN A 449 -14.62 -10.95 -41.04
N ILE A 450 -14.35 -12.19 -41.44
CA ILE A 450 -14.42 -12.66 -42.83
C ILE A 450 -15.60 -13.61 -42.94
N THR A 451 -16.58 -13.25 -43.77
CA THR A 451 -17.73 -14.11 -44.05
C THR A 451 -17.65 -14.60 -45.49
N LYS A 452 -17.77 -15.91 -45.70
CA LYS A 452 -17.87 -16.50 -47.04
C LYS A 452 -19.35 -16.54 -47.45
N THR A 453 -19.69 -16.03 -48.64
CA THR A 453 -21.01 -16.17 -49.26
C THR A 453 -20.86 -16.68 -50.69
N ASP A 454 -21.85 -17.41 -51.19
CA ASP A 454 -21.88 -17.97 -52.54
C ASP A 454 -22.42 -17.00 -53.60
N GLY A 455 -22.67 -15.74 -53.21
CA GLY A 455 -23.06 -14.66 -54.12
C GLY A 455 -24.37 -14.88 -54.86
N LYS A 456 -25.14 -15.92 -54.52
CA LYS A 456 -26.41 -16.20 -55.19
C LYS A 456 -27.47 -15.23 -54.70
N ASP A 457 -27.83 -14.30 -55.57
CA ASP A 457 -29.13 -13.62 -55.50
C ASP A 457 -30.22 -14.66 -55.78
N ASN A 458 -30.65 -15.38 -54.74
CA ASN A 458 -31.82 -16.24 -54.81
C ASN A 458 -33.07 -15.35 -54.93
N LEU A 459 -33.35 -14.95 -56.17
CA LEU A 459 -34.53 -14.19 -56.59
C LEU A 459 -35.85 -14.75 -56.03
N GLU A 460 -35.92 -16.05 -55.71
CA GLU A 460 -37.12 -16.70 -55.18
C GLU A 460 -37.36 -16.51 -53.66
N THR A 461 -36.38 -16.07 -52.85
CA THR A 461 -36.54 -15.93 -51.38
C THR A 461 -36.49 -14.49 -50.87
N ARG A 462 -36.46 -13.48 -51.75
CA ARG A 462 -36.29 -12.06 -51.38
C ARG A 462 -37.33 -11.49 -50.41
N PHE A 463 -38.47 -12.15 -50.23
CA PHE A 463 -39.50 -11.72 -49.28
C PHE A 463 -39.31 -12.28 -47.85
N GLU A 464 -38.44 -13.27 -47.63
CA GLU A 464 -38.24 -13.89 -46.31
C GLU A 464 -36.90 -13.54 -45.62
N THR A 465 -35.91 -12.94 -46.32
CA THR A 465 -34.57 -12.68 -45.76
C THR A 465 -34.10 -11.24 -45.90
N LYS A 466 -34.91 -10.28 -45.46
CA LYS A 466 -34.52 -8.85 -45.35
C LYS A 466 -33.32 -8.59 -44.40
N GLU A 467 -32.80 -9.63 -43.75
CA GLU A 467 -31.68 -9.61 -42.81
C GLU A 467 -30.30 -9.82 -43.48
N GLN A 468 -30.22 -10.20 -44.77
CA GLN A 468 -28.92 -10.41 -45.43
C GLN A 468 -28.28 -9.15 -46.00
N GLU A 469 -29.04 -8.09 -46.31
CA GLU A 469 -28.47 -6.82 -46.79
C GLU A 469 -27.82 -6.00 -45.64
N ASP A 470 -28.23 -6.22 -44.39
CA ASP A 470 -27.71 -5.46 -43.23
C ASP A 470 -26.36 -5.99 -42.69
N ILE A 471 -25.88 -7.15 -43.18
CA ILE A 471 -24.58 -7.72 -42.78
C ILE A 471 -23.41 -6.92 -43.37
N PHE A 472 -23.65 -6.09 -44.41
CA PHE A 472 -22.59 -5.51 -45.26
C PHE A 472 -22.49 -3.98 -45.25
N LYS A 473 -23.18 -3.28 -44.34
CA LYS A 473 -23.24 -1.81 -44.30
C LYS A 473 -21.88 -1.10 -44.15
N ASN A 474 -20.83 -1.84 -43.75
CA ASN A 474 -19.43 -1.39 -43.68
C ASN A 474 -18.47 -2.46 -44.23
N SER A 475 -18.82 -3.06 -45.37
CA SER A 475 -18.04 -4.13 -45.99
C SER A 475 -17.51 -3.76 -47.37
N PHE A 476 -16.40 -4.38 -47.76
CA PHE A 476 -15.96 -4.45 -49.14
C PHE A 476 -15.91 -5.91 -49.60
N PHE A 477 -16.23 -6.14 -50.88
CA PHE A 477 -16.28 -7.47 -51.50
C PHE A 477 -15.01 -7.73 -52.32
N MET A 478 -14.56 -8.98 -52.36
CA MET A 478 -13.39 -9.38 -53.15
C MET A 478 -13.67 -10.56 -54.08
N ARG A 479 -12.95 -10.58 -55.21
CA ARG A 479 -12.90 -11.68 -56.17
C ARG A 479 -11.70 -12.59 -55.87
N ALA A 480 -11.83 -13.88 -56.17
CA ALA A 480 -10.74 -14.85 -56.02
C ALA A 480 -9.45 -14.43 -56.75
N GLY A 481 -8.28 -14.68 -56.12
CA GLY A 481 -6.95 -14.45 -56.72
C GLY A 481 -6.17 -13.24 -56.20
N LEU A 482 -6.69 -12.50 -55.21
CA LEU A 482 -6.00 -11.38 -54.55
C LEU A 482 -5.31 -11.86 -53.26
N THR A 483 -4.14 -11.28 -52.96
CA THR A 483 -3.43 -11.49 -51.70
C THR A 483 -3.55 -10.23 -50.85
N PHE A 484 -3.78 -10.34 -49.56
CA PHE A 484 -3.62 -9.21 -48.64
C PHE A 484 -2.72 -9.56 -47.48
N SER A 485 -2.17 -8.52 -46.87
CA SER A 485 -1.43 -8.57 -45.61
C SER A 485 -1.89 -7.41 -44.73
N VAL A 486 -1.84 -7.62 -43.41
CA VAL A 486 -1.95 -6.51 -42.45
C VAL A 486 -0.54 -6.21 -41.96
N ASP A 487 -0.02 -5.05 -42.35
CA ASP A 487 1.32 -4.59 -42.01
C ASP A 487 1.21 -3.34 -41.15
N ASN A 488 1.67 -3.41 -39.90
CA ASN A 488 1.52 -2.35 -38.90
C ASN A 488 0.09 -1.81 -38.71
N GLY A 489 -0.93 -2.64 -38.93
CA GLY A 489 -2.34 -2.25 -38.79
C GLY A 489 -2.97 -1.65 -40.06
N ASP A 490 -2.19 -1.46 -41.11
CA ASP A 490 -2.68 -1.06 -42.43
C ASP A 490 -2.99 -2.29 -43.28
N LEU A 491 -4.15 -2.26 -43.94
CA LEU A 491 -4.55 -3.29 -44.90
C LEU A 491 -3.85 -3.04 -46.25
N LYS A 492 -3.01 -3.98 -46.68
CA LYS A 492 -2.43 -3.99 -48.03
C LYS A 492 -3.13 -5.02 -48.90
N VAL A 493 -3.55 -4.62 -50.10
CA VAL A 493 -4.11 -5.53 -51.11
C VAL A 493 -3.17 -5.57 -52.31
N GLU A 494 -2.64 -6.73 -52.61
CA GLU A 494 -1.78 -6.99 -53.76
C GLU A 494 -2.58 -7.68 -54.86
N LEU A 495 -2.52 -7.08 -56.05
CA LEU A 495 -2.94 -7.74 -57.29
C LEU A 495 -1.85 -8.73 -57.66
N ASN A 496 -2.16 -10.03 -57.66
CA ASN A 496 -1.27 -11.04 -58.22
C ASN A 496 -1.15 -10.89 -59.74
#